data_AF-A0A963SE17-F1
#
_entry.id   AF-A0A963SE17-F1
#
_cell.length_a   1.000
_cell.length_b   1.000
_cell.length_c   1.000
_cell.angle_alpha   90.00
_cell.angle_beta   90.00
_cell.angle_gamma   90.00
#
_symmetry.space_group_name_H-M   'P 1'
#
loop_
_entity.id
_entity.type
_entity.pdbx_description
1 polymer ?
#
loop_
_entity_poly.entity_id
_entity_poly.type
_entity_poly.pdbx_seq_one_letter_code
_entity_poly.pdbx_strand_id
1 'polypeptide(L)'
;MSRRSLLRGTAYLSAAGLLSQVPFTRALAGSTAMWPGVTATIEDYVAKGKVANMVATFGWGQAAPTAIARGTLDLDATAKADIDSLYRIYSMTKPITGICTMMLIEDGKLGLDQELASILPAYENMMVQKVYDGPITEDNLVPAERPITIRQLLTHTAGLGYTIIQKGPIK
;
A
#
# COMPACT_ATOMS: atom_id res chain seq x y z
N MET A 1 -31.61 21.93 -56.69
CA MET A 1 -31.07 21.05 -55.63
C MET A 1 -29.70 20.56 -56.07
N SER A 2 -28.64 20.91 -55.33
CA SER A 2 -27.25 20.74 -55.77
C SER A 2 -26.68 19.38 -55.35
N ARG A 3 -25.92 18.74 -56.25
CA ARG A 3 -25.18 17.47 -56.00
C ARG A 3 -24.26 17.51 -54.77
N ARG A 4 -24.02 18.70 -54.19
CA ARG A 4 -23.22 18.90 -52.96
C ARG A 4 -23.98 18.64 -51.65
N SER A 5 -25.31 18.59 -51.62
CA SER A 5 -26.06 18.31 -50.37
C SER A 5 -26.30 16.82 -50.09
N LEU A 6 -26.15 15.94 -51.10
CA LEU A 6 -26.38 14.50 -50.93
C LEU A 6 -25.16 13.76 -50.31
N LEU A 7 -23.95 14.30 -50.49
CA LEU A 7 -22.71 13.73 -49.93
C LEU A 7 -22.45 14.08 -48.46
N ARG A 8 -23.22 15.00 -47.87
CA ARG A 8 -23.15 15.28 -46.42
C ARG A 8 -24.10 14.41 -45.59
N GLY A 9 -25.14 13.83 -46.21
CA GLY A 9 -26.12 13.00 -45.52
C GLY A 9 -25.67 11.55 -45.28
N THR A 10 -24.79 11.00 -46.12
CA THR A 10 -24.35 9.60 -46.04
C THR A 10 -23.09 9.39 -45.20
N ALA A 11 -22.32 10.44 -44.91
CA ALA A 11 -21.11 10.33 -44.07
C ALA A 11 -21.41 10.13 -42.57
N TYR A 12 -22.61 10.45 -42.09
CA TYR A 12 -22.97 10.30 -40.67
C TYR A 12 -23.52 8.92 -40.32
N LEU A 13 -24.04 8.15 -41.29
CA LEU A 13 -24.64 6.83 -41.03
C LEU A 13 -23.64 5.66 -41.13
N SER A 14 -22.45 5.86 -41.72
CA SER A 14 -21.36 4.87 -41.69
C SER A 14 -20.35 5.09 -40.57
N ALA A 15 -20.35 6.27 -39.92
CA ALA A 15 -19.45 6.55 -38.79
C ALA A 15 -19.88 5.85 -37.49
N ALA A 16 -21.18 5.56 -37.31
CA ALA A 16 -21.66 4.86 -36.12
C ALA A 16 -21.31 3.36 -36.12
N GLY A 17 -21.21 2.73 -37.29
CA GLY A 17 -20.92 1.29 -37.42
C GLY A 17 -19.44 0.93 -37.30
N LEU A 18 -18.53 1.88 -37.58
CA LEU A 18 -17.08 1.62 -37.60
C LEU A 18 -16.36 2.02 -36.29
N LEU A 19 -17.02 2.78 -35.41
CA LEU A 19 -16.45 3.12 -34.09
C LEU A 19 -16.52 1.99 -33.06
N SER A 20 -17.27 0.91 -33.35
CA SER A 20 -17.32 -0.30 -32.50
C SER A 20 -16.12 -1.24 -32.70
N GLN A 21 -15.29 -1.00 -33.72
CA GLN A 21 -14.15 -1.85 -34.10
C GLN A 21 -12.79 -1.19 -33.78
N VAL A 22 -12.78 0.01 -33.21
CA VAL A 22 -11.54 0.68 -32.78
C VAL A 22 -11.19 0.17 -31.39
N PRO A 23 -9.98 -0.38 -31.14
CA PRO A 23 -9.59 -0.87 -29.81
C PRO A 23 -9.61 0.21 -28.71
N PHE A 24 -9.79 1.48 -29.10
CA PHE A 24 -9.87 2.63 -28.21
C PHE A 24 -11.26 2.88 -27.60
N THR A 25 -12.37 2.33 -28.16
CA THR A 25 -13.71 2.51 -27.56
C THR A 25 -14.00 1.53 -26.43
N ARG A 26 -13.18 0.48 -26.26
CA ARG A 26 -13.20 -0.38 -25.07
C ARG A 26 -12.74 0.34 -23.79
N ALA A 27 -12.12 1.52 -23.92
CA ALA A 27 -11.74 2.38 -22.80
C ALA A 27 -12.89 3.29 -22.31
N LEU A 28 -13.98 3.44 -23.08
CA LEU A 28 -15.15 4.26 -22.72
C LEU A 28 -16.39 3.43 -22.38
N ALA A 29 -16.37 2.13 -22.66
CA ALA A 29 -17.26 1.19 -22.01
C ALA A 29 -16.71 0.93 -20.61
N GLY A 30 -17.17 1.72 -19.64
CA GLY A 30 -16.82 1.57 -18.23
C GLY A 30 -16.81 0.10 -17.86
N SER A 31 -15.71 -0.34 -17.24
CA SER A 31 -15.57 -1.72 -16.80
C SER A 31 -16.84 -2.10 -16.05
N THR A 32 -17.63 -3.00 -16.63
CA THR A 32 -18.49 -3.88 -15.84
C THR A 32 -17.62 -4.35 -14.69
N ALA A 33 -17.96 -3.95 -13.46
CA ALA A 33 -17.08 -4.10 -12.31
C ALA A 33 -16.43 -5.49 -12.35
N MET A 34 -15.12 -5.57 -12.60
CA MET A 34 -14.43 -6.88 -12.64
C MET A 34 -14.53 -7.61 -11.29
N TRP A 35 -14.95 -6.88 -10.26
CA TRP A 35 -15.05 -7.31 -8.87
C TRP A 35 -16.38 -6.87 -8.25
N PRO A 36 -17.54 -7.34 -8.73
CA PRO A 36 -18.84 -6.84 -8.30
C PRO A 36 -19.08 -7.06 -6.80
N GLY A 37 -18.58 -8.16 -6.24
CA GLY A 37 -18.63 -8.42 -4.79
C GLY A 37 -17.77 -7.45 -3.97
N VAL A 38 -16.60 -7.05 -4.48
CA VAL A 38 -15.74 -6.05 -3.81
C VAL A 38 -16.39 -4.68 -3.89
N THR A 39 -16.91 -4.30 -5.06
CA THR A 39 -17.62 -3.04 -5.26
C THR A 39 -18.82 -2.94 -4.32
N ALA A 40 -19.67 -3.97 -4.27
CA ALA A 40 -20.84 -4.00 -3.38
C ALA A 40 -20.43 -3.89 -1.90
N THR A 41 -19.35 -4.56 -1.49
CA THR A 41 -18.86 -4.49 -0.11
C THR A 41 -18.36 -3.09 0.26
N ILE A 42 -17.56 -2.47 -0.63
CA ILE A 42 -17.07 -1.10 -0.45
C ILE A 42 -18.24 -0.12 -0.38
N GLU A 43 -19.21 -0.24 -1.28
CA GLU A 43 -20.40 0.60 -1.30
C GLU A 43 -21.23 0.45 -0.03
N ASP A 44 -21.45 -0.78 0.46
CA ASP A 44 -22.18 -1.05 1.70
C ASP A 44 -21.53 -0.39 2.92
N TYR A 45 -20.20 -0.50 3.05
CA TYR A 45 -19.47 0.07 4.19
C TYR A 45 -19.53 1.59 4.21
N VAL A 46 -19.37 2.23 3.05
CA VAL A 46 -19.47 3.69 2.91
C VAL A 46 -20.91 4.16 3.10
N ALA A 47 -21.89 3.50 2.47
CA ALA A 47 -23.31 3.89 2.58
C ALA A 47 -23.85 3.78 4.01
N LYS A 48 -23.35 2.82 4.79
CA LYS A 48 -23.68 2.66 6.22
C LYS A 48 -22.87 3.58 7.14
N GLY A 49 -21.98 4.41 6.60
CA GLY A 49 -21.13 5.31 7.38
C GLY A 49 -20.12 4.59 8.30
N LYS A 50 -19.78 3.33 8.01
CA LYS A 50 -18.78 2.58 8.81
C LYS A 50 -17.36 3.13 8.63
N VAL A 51 -17.11 3.74 7.48
CA VAL A 51 -15.87 4.38 7.07
C VAL A 51 -16.20 5.59 6.20
N ALA A 52 -15.35 6.62 6.22
CA ALA A 52 -15.52 7.80 5.35
C ALA A 52 -15.36 7.45 3.86
N ASN A 53 -14.38 6.60 3.55
CA ASN A 53 -14.10 6.13 2.21
C ASN A 53 -13.43 4.75 2.22
N MET A 54 -13.44 4.12 1.04
CA MET A 54 -12.56 2.99 0.73
C MET A 54 -12.08 3.13 -0.72
N VAL A 55 -10.80 2.85 -0.93
CA VAL A 55 -10.16 2.81 -2.24
C VAL A 55 -9.45 1.47 -2.39
N ALA A 56 -9.73 0.76 -3.49
CA ALA A 56 -9.11 -0.51 -3.83
C ALA A 56 -8.59 -0.47 -5.26
N THR A 57 -7.34 -0.90 -5.46
CA THR A 57 -6.71 -0.99 -6.77
C THR A 57 -6.28 -2.42 -7.06
N PHE A 58 -6.48 -2.86 -8.31
CA PHE A 58 -6.17 -4.22 -8.77
C PHE A 58 -5.40 -4.11 -10.08
N GLY A 59 -4.13 -4.51 -10.07
CA GLY A 59 -3.24 -4.44 -11.24
C GLY A 59 -2.47 -5.74 -11.44
N TRP A 60 -2.10 -6.02 -12.67
CA TRP A 60 -1.22 -7.13 -13.04
C TRP A 60 -0.20 -6.67 -14.07
N GLY A 61 1.08 -6.98 -13.83
CA GLY A 61 2.17 -6.52 -14.69
C GLY A 61 2.26 -4.99 -14.73
N GLN A 62 2.41 -4.44 -15.93
CA GLN A 62 2.56 -2.99 -16.18
C GLN A 62 1.27 -2.31 -16.64
N ALA A 63 0.14 -3.01 -16.65
CA ALA A 63 -1.14 -2.42 -17.04
C ALA A 63 -1.66 -1.46 -15.95
N ALA A 64 -2.39 -0.44 -16.36
CA ALA A 64 -3.06 0.47 -15.43
C ALA A 64 -3.99 -0.33 -14.50
N PRO A 65 -3.94 -0.10 -13.17
CA PRO A 65 -4.76 -0.84 -12.24
C PRO A 65 -6.23 -0.44 -12.41
N THR A 66 -7.13 -1.42 -12.26
CA THR A 66 -8.55 -1.13 -12.05
C THR A 66 -8.73 -0.57 -10.65
N ALA A 67 -9.48 0.53 -10.53
CA ALA A 67 -9.72 1.19 -9.26
C ALA A 67 -11.21 1.18 -8.89
N ILE A 68 -11.50 0.96 -7.60
CA ILE A 68 -12.81 1.15 -6.99
C ILE A 68 -12.61 2.15 -5.86
N ALA A 69 -13.18 3.34 -5.98
CA ALA A 69 -13.15 4.37 -4.94
C ALA A 69 -14.58 4.80 -4.59
N ARG A 70 -14.90 4.86 -3.30
CA ARG A 70 -16.19 5.34 -2.79
C ARG A 70 -15.97 6.18 -1.53
N GLY A 71 -16.86 7.14 -1.32
CA GLY A 71 -16.88 7.97 -0.11
C GLY A 71 -16.17 9.32 -0.28
N THR A 72 -15.83 9.92 0.85
CA THR A 72 -15.23 11.26 0.98
C THR A 72 -13.99 11.21 1.86
N LEU A 73 -13.12 12.21 1.77
CA LEU A 73 -11.83 12.23 2.49
C LEU A 73 -11.99 12.16 4.02
N ASP A 74 -13.12 12.64 4.53
CA ASP A 74 -13.56 12.53 5.92
C ASP A 74 -15.08 12.34 5.96
N LEU A 75 -15.62 11.92 7.10
CA LEU A 75 -17.06 11.68 7.31
C LEU A 75 -17.90 12.93 7.05
N ASP A 76 -17.38 14.11 7.39
CA ASP A 76 -18.07 15.41 7.23
C ASP A 76 -17.62 16.17 5.96
N ALA A 77 -16.68 15.61 5.19
CA ALA A 77 -16.16 16.27 3.99
C ALA A 77 -17.06 16.04 2.77
N THR A 78 -17.08 17.01 1.86
CA THR A 78 -17.73 16.86 0.54
C THR A 78 -16.77 16.35 -0.53
N ALA A 79 -15.45 16.55 -0.32
CA ALA A 79 -14.40 16.13 -1.25
C ALA A 79 -14.36 14.60 -1.36
N LYS A 80 -14.50 14.09 -2.59
CA LYS A 80 -14.48 12.66 -2.88
C LYS A 80 -13.07 12.11 -2.68
N ALA A 81 -13.00 10.89 -2.17
CA ALA A 81 -11.76 10.12 -2.16
C ALA A 81 -11.59 9.39 -3.50
N ASP A 82 -10.35 9.32 -3.96
CA ASP A 82 -9.93 8.66 -5.21
C ASP A 82 -8.53 8.04 -5.04
N ILE A 83 -7.95 7.56 -6.14
CA ILE A 83 -6.63 6.90 -6.12
C ILE A 83 -5.45 7.84 -5.86
N ASP A 84 -5.65 9.15 -6.02
CA ASP A 84 -4.61 10.17 -5.84
C ASP A 84 -4.72 10.85 -4.47
N SER A 85 -5.72 10.47 -3.69
CA SER A 85 -5.94 10.95 -2.33
C SER A 85 -4.81 10.54 -1.40
N LEU A 86 -4.43 11.45 -0.50
CA LEU A 86 -3.31 11.24 0.42
C LEU A 86 -3.77 10.50 1.68
N TYR A 87 -3.09 9.40 2.00
CA TYR A 87 -3.36 8.58 3.18
C TYR A 87 -2.14 8.47 4.09
N ARG A 88 -2.41 8.41 5.39
CA ARG A 88 -1.42 7.92 6.36
C ARG A 88 -1.37 6.39 6.27
N ILE A 89 -0.30 5.86 5.68
CA ILE A 89 -0.20 4.43 5.36
C ILE A 89 0.34 3.54 6.51
N TYR A 90 0.72 4.13 7.65
CA TYR A 90 1.23 3.43 8.83
C TYR A 90 2.28 2.35 8.49
N SER A 91 2.10 1.12 8.96
CA SER A 91 3.04 0.01 8.73
C SER A 91 3.23 -0.38 7.27
N MET A 92 2.40 0.09 6.34
CA MET A 92 2.63 -0.12 4.91
C MET A 92 3.86 0.66 4.40
N THR A 93 4.50 1.48 5.23
CA THR A 93 5.85 2.01 4.94
C THR A 93 6.94 0.93 4.94
N LYS A 94 6.74 -0.20 5.64
CA LYS A 94 7.78 -1.23 5.81
C LYS A 94 8.30 -1.81 4.49
N PRO A 95 7.46 -2.20 3.50
CA PRO A 95 7.95 -2.64 2.20
C PRO A 95 8.77 -1.57 1.47
N ILE A 96 8.42 -0.28 1.62
CA ILE A 96 9.19 0.83 1.03
C ILE A 96 10.57 0.89 1.67
N THR A 97 10.66 0.90 3.00
CA THR A 97 11.94 0.85 3.72
C THR A 97 12.73 -0.41 3.36
N GLY A 98 12.07 -1.56 3.25
CA GLY A 98 12.69 -2.82 2.86
C GLY A 98 13.33 -2.74 1.46
N ILE A 99 12.62 -2.19 0.48
CA ILE A 99 13.16 -1.96 -0.88
C ILE A 99 14.37 -1.02 -0.82
N CYS A 100 14.28 0.11 -0.11
CA CYS A 100 15.41 1.02 0.06
C CYS A 100 16.63 0.33 0.68
N THR A 101 16.42 -0.52 1.69
CA THR A 101 17.49 -1.32 2.29
C THR A 101 18.10 -2.30 1.28
N MET A 102 17.27 -2.96 0.47
CA MET A 102 17.76 -3.88 -0.57
C MET A 102 18.55 -3.15 -1.66
N MET A 103 18.19 -1.92 -2.03
CA MET A 103 18.99 -1.09 -2.94
C MET A 103 20.37 -0.77 -2.36
N LEU A 104 20.46 -0.47 -1.06
CA LEU A 104 21.76 -0.27 -0.40
C LEU A 104 22.60 -1.55 -0.34
N ILE A 105 21.94 -2.71 -0.24
CA ILE A 105 22.61 -4.02 -0.29
C ILE A 105 23.14 -4.32 -1.69
N GLU A 106 22.34 -4.04 -2.73
CA GLU A 106 22.77 -4.15 -4.13
C GLU A 106 23.99 -3.27 -4.44
N ASP A 107 24.00 -2.04 -3.91
CA ASP A 107 25.12 -1.09 -3.98
C ASP A 107 26.35 -1.51 -3.15
N GLY A 108 26.28 -2.59 -2.36
CA GLY A 108 27.35 -3.02 -1.46
C GLY A 108 27.59 -2.11 -0.24
N LYS A 109 26.66 -1.20 0.06
CA LYS A 109 26.73 -0.26 1.20
C LYS A 109 26.23 -0.88 2.50
N LEU A 110 25.38 -1.91 2.41
CA LEU A 110 24.91 -2.72 3.53
C LEU A 110 25.04 -4.20 3.20
N GLY A 111 25.19 -5.04 4.22
CA GLY A 111 25.07 -6.49 4.11
C GLY A 111 23.84 -7.01 4.84
N LEU A 112 23.18 -8.05 4.34
CA LEU A 112 22.09 -8.70 5.07
C LEU A 112 22.57 -9.23 6.42
N ASP A 113 23.75 -9.84 6.45
CA ASP A 113 24.32 -10.43 7.67
C ASP A 113 25.30 -9.47 8.38
N GLN A 114 25.32 -8.20 7.97
CA GLN A 114 26.05 -7.16 8.67
C GLN A 114 25.44 -6.93 10.06
N GLU A 115 26.31 -6.80 11.06
CA GLU A 115 25.91 -6.46 12.43
C GLU A 115 25.41 -5.02 12.51
N LEU A 116 24.27 -4.81 13.15
CA LEU A 116 23.64 -3.50 13.32
C LEU A 116 24.57 -2.52 14.06
N ALA A 117 25.32 -3.02 15.04
CA ALA A 117 26.24 -2.19 15.84
C ALA A 117 27.32 -1.51 14.99
N SER A 118 27.67 -2.06 13.83
CA SER A 118 28.63 -1.44 12.89
C SER A 118 28.15 -0.11 12.30
N ILE A 119 26.84 0.13 12.29
CA ILE A 119 26.22 1.38 11.80
C ILE A 119 25.50 2.16 12.90
N LEU A 120 25.06 1.47 13.96
CA LEU A 120 24.37 2.03 15.12
C LEU A 120 24.99 1.46 16.41
N PRO A 121 26.13 2.03 16.89
CA PRO A 121 26.87 1.50 18.04
C PRO A 121 26.06 1.38 19.35
N ALA A 122 24.96 2.12 19.47
CA ALA A 122 24.03 2.00 20.59
C ALA A 122 23.42 0.59 20.75
N TYR A 123 23.49 -0.25 19.71
CA TYR A 123 23.01 -1.64 19.73
C TYR A 123 24.11 -2.68 20.04
N GLU A 124 25.32 -2.26 20.42
CA GLU A 124 26.42 -3.19 20.72
C GLU A 124 26.17 -4.01 22.00
N ASN A 125 25.70 -3.37 23.06
CA ASN A 125 25.51 -3.99 24.38
C ASN A 125 24.02 -4.15 24.74
N MET A 126 23.26 -4.76 23.83
CA MET A 126 21.82 -4.95 24.02
C MET A 126 21.52 -5.92 25.17
N MET A 127 20.51 -5.57 25.97
CA MET A 127 19.98 -6.41 27.04
C MET A 127 18.58 -6.92 26.67
N VAL A 128 18.26 -8.14 27.08
CA VAL A 128 17.00 -8.82 26.82
C VAL A 128 16.30 -9.10 28.15
N GLN A 129 14.99 -8.84 28.21
CA GLN A 129 14.18 -9.22 29.36
C GLN A 129 13.96 -10.73 29.39
N LYS A 130 14.25 -11.37 30.53
CA LYS A 130 13.94 -12.79 30.76
C LYS A 130 12.44 -13.04 30.89
N VAL A 131 11.76 -12.15 31.63
CA VAL A 131 10.31 -12.19 31.84
C VAL A 131 9.66 -11.14 30.95
N TYR A 132 8.82 -11.60 30.02
CA TYR A 132 8.02 -10.72 29.16
C TYR A 132 7.13 -9.80 29.99
N ASP A 133 7.09 -8.51 29.63
CA ASP A 133 6.40 -7.42 30.37
C ASP A 133 6.85 -7.22 31.83
N GLY A 134 7.93 -7.88 32.27
CA GLY A 134 8.53 -7.70 33.58
C GLY A 134 9.24 -6.34 33.75
N PRO A 135 9.71 -6.01 34.96
CA PRO A 135 10.44 -4.76 35.20
C PRO A 135 11.81 -4.74 34.51
N ILE A 136 12.35 -3.55 34.21
CA ILE A 136 13.74 -3.38 33.76
C ILE A 136 14.61 -3.27 35.01
N THR A 137 15.09 -4.42 35.47
CA THR A 137 15.94 -4.58 36.64
C THR A 137 17.08 -5.55 36.33
N GLU A 138 18.21 -5.43 37.02
CA GLU A 138 19.39 -6.28 36.78
C GLU A 138 19.06 -7.77 36.87
N ASP A 139 18.14 -8.17 37.74
CA ASP A 139 17.69 -9.55 37.90
C ASP A 139 16.72 -10.04 36.81
N ASN A 140 16.14 -9.14 35.99
CA ASN A 140 15.28 -9.51 34.85
C ASN A 140 15.96 -9.27 33.49
N LEU A 141 17.17 -8.71 33.45
CA LEU A 141 17.91 -8.48 32.22
C LEU A 141 19.04 -9.49 32.05
N VAL A 142 19.26 -9.93 30.81
CA VAL A 142 20.44 -10.70 30.41
C VAL A 142 21.05 -10.09 29.15
N PRO A 143 22.37 -10.19 28.94
CA PRO A 143 22.97 -9.78 27.67
C PRO A 143 22.33 -10.53 26.49
N ALA A 144 22.18 -9.87 25.34
CA ALA A 144 21.79 -10.54 24.11
C ALA A 144 22.82 -11.62 23.75
N GLU A 145 22.36 -12.82 23.37
CA GLU A 145 23.23 -13.96 23.05
C GLU A 145 24.10 -13.74 21.80
N ARG A 146 23.69 -12.83 20.92
CA ARG A 146 24.37 -12.50 19.66
C ARG A 146 24.01 -11.09 19.18
N PRO A 147 24.88 -10.44 18.40
CA PRO A 147 24.55 -9.17 17.75
C PRO A 147 23.33 -9.27 16.83
N ILE A 148 22.58 -8.17 16.74
CA ILE A 148 21.47 -8.02 15.80
C ILE A 148 22.03 -7.83 14.38
N THR A 149 21.44 -8.49 13.37
CA THR A 149 21.80 -8.28 11.96
C THR A 149 20.75 -7.46 11.19
N ILE A 150 21.15 -6.86 10.07
CA ILE A 150 20.21 -6.14 9.17
C ILE A 150 19.08 -7.08 8.69
N ARG A 151 19.40 -8.34 8.37
CA ARG A 151 18.42 -9.37 7.99
C ARG A 151 17.36 -9.55 9.08
N GLN A 152 17.75 -9.62 10.35
CA GLN A 152 16.82 -9.79 11.46
C GLN A 152 15.90 -8.58 11.65
N LEU A 153 16.35 -7.37 11.32
CA LEU A 153 15.48 -6.19 11.27
C LEU A 153 14.42 -6.32 10.16
N LEU A 154 14.85 -6.72 8.95
CA LEU A 154 13.96 -6.90 7.80
C LEU A 154 12.95 -8.03 7.98
N THR A 155 13.29 -9.06 8.76
CA THR A 155 12.44 -10.24 8.99
C THR A 155 11.72 -10.23 10.33
N HIS A 156 11.81 -9.15 11.11
CA HIS A 156 11.20 -9.06 12.45
C HIS A 156 11.64 -10.17 13.42
N THR A 157 12.92 -10.57 13.36
CA THR A 157 13.52 -11.61 14.23
C THR A 157 14.65 -11.09 15.11
N ALA A 158 14.80 -9.75 15.20
CA ALA A 158 15.79 -9.08 16.04
C ALA A 158 15.44 -9.06 17.54
N GLY A 159 14.24 -9.51 17.94
CA GLY A 159 13.78 -9.49 19.33
C GLY A 159 13.26 -8.14 19.83
N LEU A 160 13.12 -7.14 18.94
CA LEU A 160 12.59 -5.83 19.27
C LEU A 160 11.07 -5.87 19.46
N GLY A 161 10.61 -5.39 20.63
CA GLY A 161 9.21 -5.28 20.97
C GLY A 161 8.55 -3.98 20.51
N TYR A 162 7.23 -3.90 20.71
CA TYR A 162 6.44 -2.71 20.44
C TYR A 162 5.44 -2.47 21.57
N THR A 163 5.25 -1.21 21.91
CA THR A 163 4.38 -0.71 22.99
C THR A 163 2.90 -0.95 22.73
N ILE A 164 2.53 -1.22 21.48
CA ILE A 164 1.18 -1.65 21.08
C ILE A 164 0.89 -3.13 21.41
N ILE A 165 1.92 -3.92 21.74
CA ILE A 165 1.82 -5.37 22.05
C ILE A 165 2.36 -5.66 23.47
N GLN A 166 3.37 -4.91 23.92
CA GLN A 166 3.99 -5.00 25.24
C GLN A 166 3.34 -4.01 26.21
N LYS A 167 3.02 -4.47 27.42
CA LYS A 167 2.45 -3.65 28.51
C LYS A 167 3.51 -3.19 29.51
N GLY A 168 4.68 -3.82 29.48
CA GLY A 168 5.78 -3.59 30.41
C GLY A 168 6.44 -2.21 30.31
N PRO A 169 7.58 -2.02 31.00
CA PRO A 169 8.32 -0.76 31.07
C PRO A 169 8.95 -0.29 29.75
N ILE A 170 9.03 -1.16 28.73
CA ILE A 170 9.36 -0.75 27.36
C ILE A 170 8.10 -0.12 26.74
N LYS A 171 7.90 1.17 27.02
CA LYS A 171 6.86 2.05 26.46
C LYS A 171 7.46 3.19 25.64
#